data_AF-A0A453GBB3-F1
#
_entry.id   AF-A0A453GBB3-F1
#
_cell.length_a   1.000
_cell.length_b   1.000
_cell.length_c   1.000
_cell.angle_alpha   90.00
_cell.angle_beta   90.00
_cell.angle_gamma   90.00
#
_symmetry.space_group_name_H-M   'P 1'
#
loop_
_entity.id
_entity.type
_entity.pdbx_description
1 polymer ?
#
loop_
_entity_poly.entity_id
_entity_poly.type
_entity_poly.pdbx_seq_one_letter_code
_entity_poly.pdbx_strand_id
1 'polypeptide(L)'
;MGNPYVALSLEIYHTWLEQVHTVHAVFELSIFNHSKGVYCGCKASYNFDVKNTYSKPHCLIPLQELLKSSAFLVDDSCVFGVEILKIDVSSPEKKDVVVQKKATTVQNLFIQKKGFIKGTYTWTMDNFLELDLKHFVRSPTFEVGGLKWYTSG
;
A
#
# COMPACT_ATOMS: atom_id res chain seq x y z
N MET A 1 -0.02 -26.06 -14.23
CA MET A 1 -0.07 -24.59 -14.41
C MET A 1 -1.02 -24.04 -13.36
N GLY A 2 -0.63 -23.00 -12.62
CA GLY A 2 -1.51 -22.40 -11.61
C GLY A 2 -2.66 -21.64 -12.29
N ASN A 3 -3.82 -21.59 -11.63
CA ASN A 3 -4.93 -20.76 -12.10
C ASN A 3 -4.56 -19.28 -11.90
N PRO A 4 -4.81 -18.39 -12.89
CA PRO A 4 -4.49 -16.97 -12.77
C PRO A 4 -5.41 -16.27 -11.76
N TYR A 5 -4.82 -15.34 -11.00
CA TYR A 5 -5.50 -14.51 -10.01
C TYR A 5 -5.21 -13.04 -10.28
N VAL A 6 -6.17 -12.18 -9.94
CA VAL A 6 -5.87 -10.77 -9.71
C VAL A 6 -5.24 -10.67 -8.32
N ALA A 7 -4.05 -10.09 -8.27
CA ALA A 7 -3.30 -9.92 -7.04
C ALA A 7 -2.83 -8.48 -6.92
N LEU A 8 -2.75 -7.99 -5.68
CA LEU A 8 -2.21 -6.66 -5.39
C LEU A 8 -1.03 -6.75 -4.42
N SER A 9 -0.08 -5.84 -4.61
CA SER A 9 0.97 -5.53 -3.65
C SER A 9 0.80 -4.09 -3.18
N LEU A 10 1.05 -3.84 -1.90
CA LEU A 10 1.22 -2.48 -1.38
C LEU A 10 2.69 -2.09 -1.54
N GLU A 11 2.95 -0.90 -2.04
CA GLU A 11 4.30 -0.37 -2.24
C GLU A 11 4.47 0.97 -1.52
N ILE A 12 5.69 1.20 -1.02
CA ILE A 12 6.11 2.48 -0.45
C ILE A 12 7.10 3.16 -1.38
N TYR A 13 6.98 4.48 -1.51
CA TYR A 13 7.83 5.25 -2.39
C TYR A 13 9.27 5.33 -1.85
N HIS A 14 10.26 4.90 -2.67
CA HIS A 14 11.65 4.67 -2.27
C HIS A 14 12.30 5.85 -1.51
N THR A 15 12.07 7.09 -1.96
CA THR A 15 12.71 8.27 -1.35
C THR A 15 12.34 8.50 0.12
N TRP A 16 11.23 7.92 0.60
CA TRP A 16 10.86 7.98 2.03
C TRP A 16 11.61 6.94 2.87
N LEU A 17 12.01 5.82 2.28
CA LEU A 17 12.81 4.79 2.94
C LEU A 17 14.29 5.20 3.09
N GLU A 18 14.77 6.17 2.33
CA GLU A 18 16.11 6.75 2.56
C GLU A 18 16.15 7.57 3.87
N GLN A 19 15.00 8.09 4.31
CA GLN A 19 14.85 8.87 5.55
C GLN A 19 14.47 8.00 6.75
N VAL A 20 13.88 6.82 6.50
CA VAL A 20 13.38 5.87 7.50
C VAL A 20 13.96 4.49 7.21
N HIS A 21 14.68 3.87 8.16
CA HIS A 21 15.33 2.58 7.89
C HIS A 21 14.35 1.45 7.64
N THR A 22 13.30 1.32 8.46
CA THR A 22 12.25 0.31 8.24
C THR A 22 10.87 0.86 8.55
N VAL A 23 9.89 0.44 7.77
CA VAL A 23 8.47 0.72 7.99
C VAL A 23 7.74 -0.61 8.09
N HIS A 24 7.23 -0.94 9.26
CA HIS A 24 6.29 -2.04 9.41
C HIS A 24 4.87 -1.52 9.22
N ALA A 25 4.14 -2.07 8.25
CA ALA A 25 2.74 -1.73 8.06
C ALA A 25 1.84 -2.96 8.20
N VAL A 26 0.68 -2.75 8.82
CA VAL A 26 -0.44 -3.70 8.80
C VAL A 26 -1.54 -3.07 7.97
N PHE A 27 -2.04 -3.80 6.97
CA PHE A 27 -2.97 -3.27 5.98
C PHE A 27 -3.94 -4.33 5.47
N GLU A 28 -5.01 -3.92 4.81
CA GLU A 28 -5.92 -4.77 4.05
C GLU A 28 -5.89 -4.37 2.58
N LEU A 29 -5.80 -5.37 1.69
CA LEU A 29 -5.98 -5.20 0.25
C LEU A 29 -7.29 -5.87 -0.13
N SER A 30 -8.09 -5.21 -0.97
CA SER A 30 -9.46 -5.62 -1.25
C SER A 30 -9.92 -5.24 -2.65
N ILE A 31 -10.95 -5.95 -3.11
CA ILE A 31 -11.73 -5.61 -4.31
C ILE A 31 -13.17 -5.29 -3.89
N PHE A 32 -13.77 -4.28 -4.49
CA PHE A 32 -15.13 -3.84 -4.17
C PHE A 32 -16.17 -4.71 -4.88
N ASN A 33 -17.12 -5.23 -4.11
CA ASN A 33 -18.31 -5.88 -4.63
C ASN A 33 -19.45 -4.87 -4.77
N HIS A 34 -19.72 -4.41 -6.00
CA HIS A 34 -20.76 -3.45 -6.33
C HIS A 34 -22.17 -3.95 -5.99
N SER A 35 -22.44 -5.24 -6.13
CA SER A 35 -23.76 -5.81 -5.83
C SER A 35 -24.10 -5.78 -4.34
N LYS A 36 -23.09 -5.96 -3.48
CA LYS A 36 -23.24 -5.98 -2.01
C LYS A 36 -22.89 -4.64 -1.36
N GLY A 37 -22.18 -3.76 -2.07
CA GLY A 37 -21.68 -2.49 -1.54
C GLY A 37 -20.57 -2.67 -0.50
N VAL A 38 -19.76 -3.73 -0.59
CA VAL A 38 -18.72 -4.05 0.41
C VAL A 38 -17.39 -4.40 -0.24
N TYR A 39 -16.29 -4.11 0.45
CA TYR A 39 -14.96 -4.58 0.07
C TYR A 39 -14.74 -6.03 0.53
N CYS A 40 -14.16 -6.85 -0.36
CA CYS A 40 -13.74 -8.21 -0.08
C CYS A 40 -12.22 -8.26 -0.14
N GLY A 41 -11.57 -8.47 1.01
CA GLY A 41 -10.13 -8.35 1.12
C GLY A 41 -9.46 -9.30 2.10
N CYS A 42 -8.15 -9.19 2.17
CA CYS A 42 -7.31 -9.92 3.11
C CYS A 42 -6.37 -8.97 3.84
N LYS A 43 -6.31 -9.15 5.16
CA LYS A 43 -5.36 -8.45 6.02
C LYS A 43 -3.96 -9.05 5.88
N ALA A 44 -2.97 -8.18 5.80
CA ALA A 44 -1.55 -8.51 5.68
C ALA A 44 -0.69 -7.60 6.56
N SER A 45 0.56 -7.99 6.72
CA SER A 45 1.59 -7.17 7.35
C SER A 45 2.91 -7.34 6.62
N TYR A 46 3.67 -6.26 6.47
CA TYR A 46 4.95 -6.28 5.77
C TYR A 46 5.95 -5.29 6.37
N ASN A 47 7.23 -5.68 6.34
CA ASN A 47 8.34 -4.82 6.71
C ASN A 47 8.96 -4.26 5.43
N PHE A 48 8.75 -2.97 5.20
CA PHE A 48 9.34 -2.25 4.09
C PHE A 48 10.69 -1.67 4.49
N ASP A 49 11.65 -1.77 3.59
CA ASP A 49 12.97 -1.16 3.70
C ASP A 49 13.48 -0.82 2.29
N VAL A 50 14.65 -0.17 2.20
CA VAL A 50 15.27 0.26 0.93
C VAL A 50 15.39 -0.87 -0.10
N LYS A 51 15.53 -2.13 0.34
CA LYS A 51 15.60 -3.32 -0.52
C LYS A 51 14.23 -3.95 -0.78
N ASN A 52 13.27 -3.73 0.11
CA ASN A 52 11.94 -4.34 0.10
C ASN A 52 10.85 -3.26 0.06
N THR A 53 10.70 -2.59 -1.08
CA THR A 53 9.76 -1.46 -1.23
C THR A 53 8.32 -1.89 -1.52
N TYR A 54 8.07 -3.17 -1.78
CA TYR A 54 6.76 -3.72 -2.10
C TYR A 54 6.49 -4.99 -1.28
N SER A 55 5.23 -5.16 -0.87
CA SER A 55 4.79 -6.37 -0.18
C SER A 55 4.78 -7.56 -1.14
N LYS A 56 4.67 -8.77 -0.59
CA LYS A 56 4.28 -9.91 -1.43
C LYS A 56 2.92 -9.65 -2.10
N PRO A 57 2.69 -10.14 -3.32
CA PRO A 57 1.38 -10.06 -3.96
C PRO A 57 0.36 -10.91 -3.19
N HIS A 58 -0.83 -10.35 -2.99
CA HIS A 58 -1.95 -11.02 -2.33
C HIS A 58 -3.05 -11.26 -3.36
N CYS A 59 -3.39 -12.52 -3.59
CA CYS A 59 -4.48 -12.90 -4.48
C CYS A 59 -5.82 -12.48 -3.89
N LEU A 60 -6.59 -11.69 -4.62
CA LEU A 60 -7.90 -11.20 -4.19
C LEU A 60 -9.04 -12.03 -4.76
N ILE A 61 -9.00 -12.31 -6.06
CA ILE A 61 -10.06 -13.02 -6.78
C ILE A 61 -9.46 -13.80 -7.94
N PRO A 62 -9.93 -15.04 -8.23
CA PRO A 62 -9.55 -15.73 -9.46
C PRO A 62 -9.90 -14.88 -10.69
N LEU A 63 -8.99 -14.81 -11.67
CA LEU A 63 -9.21 -13.97 -12.85
C LEU A 63 -10.49 -14.39 -13.60
N GLN A 64 -10.74 -15.69 -13.72
CA GLN A 64 -11.95 -16.20 -14.37
C GLN A 64 -13.24 -15.83 -13.64
N GLU A 65 -13.18 -15.65 -12.32
CA GLU A 65 -14.34 -15.23 -11.51
C GLU A 65 -14.61 -13.75 -11.72
N LEU A 66 -13.56 -12.91 -11.68
CA LEU A 66 -13.67 -11.48 -11.96
C LEU A 66 -14.29 -11.22 -13.34
N LEU A 67 -13.76 -11.88 -14.39
CA LEU A 67 -14.21 -11.69 -15.78
C LEU A 67 -15.68 -12.09 -16.02
N LYS A 68 -16.26 -12.91 -15.14
CA LYS A 68 -17.66 -13.37 -15.24
C LYS A 68 -18.60 -12.65 -14.27
N SER A 69 -18.07 -11.82 -13.38
CA SER A 69 -18.83 -11.26 -12.28
C SER A 69 -19.13 -9.79 -12.50
N SER A 70 -20.40 -9.50 -12.85
CA SER A 70 -20.93 -8.13 -12.86
C SER A 70 -20.99 -7.49 -11.46
N ALA A 71 -20.71 -8.26 -10.39
CA ALA A 71 -20.58 -7.72 -9.05
C ALA A 71 -19.21 -7.09 -8.79
N PHE A 72 -18.16 -7.47 -9.54
CA PHE A 72 -16.79 -6.97 -9.34
C PHE A 72 -16.23 -6.22 -10.55
N LEU A 73 -16.72 -6.52 -11.76
CA LEU A 73 -16.37 -5.85 -13.00
C LEU A 73 -17.63 -5.19 -13.57
N VAL A 74 -17.71 -3.86 -13.47
CA VAL A 74 -18.85 -3.05 -13.93
C VAL A 74 -18.32 -2.08 -14.97
N ASP A 75 -18.93 -2.04 -16.15
CA ASP A 75 -18.52 -1.16 -17.26
C ASP A 75 -17.01 -1.24 -17.55
N ASP A 76 -16.50 -2.48 -17.63
CA ASP A 76 -15.07 -2.80 -17.80
C ASP A 76 -14.13 -2.17 -16.75
N SER A 77 -14.68 -1.87 -15.57
CA SER A 77 -13.96 -1.25 -14.48
C SER A 77 -14.07 -2.09 -13.22
N CYS A 78 -12.97 -2.23 -12.50
CA CYS A 78 -12.96 -2.83 -11.17
C CYS A 78 -12.40 -1.84 -10.16
N VAL A 79 -12.84 -1.97 -8.90
CA VAL A 79 -12.47 -1.03 -7.84
C VAL A 79 -11.69 -1.77 -6.77
N PHE A 80 -10.49 -1.28 -6.48
CA PHE A 80 -9.61 -1.80 -5.45
C PHE A 80 -9.58 -0.90 -4.22
N GLY A 81 -9.40 -1.50 -3.06
CA GLY A 81 -9.32 -0.81 -1.78
C GLY A 81 -8.06 -1.19 -1.02
N VAL A 82 -7.44 -0.19 -0.41
CA VAL A 82 -6.36 -0.32 0.56
C VAL A 82 -6.82 0.29 1.87
N GLU A 83 -6.69 -0.44 2.96
CA GLU A 83 -6.84 0.11 4.31
C GLU A 83 -5.55 -0.11 5.08
N ILE A 84 -4.80 0.95 5.36
CA ILE A 84 -3.65 0.89 6.25
C ILE A 84 -4.17 1.02 7.68
N LEU A 85 -3.91 -0.01 8.49
CA LEU A 85 -4.43 -0.17 9.84
C LEU A 85 -3.42 0.26 10.91
N LYS A 86 -2.13 0.11 10.59
CA LYS A 86 -1.02 0.45 11.48
C LYS A 86 0.23 0.75 10.67
N ILE A 87 0.99 1.74 11.12
CA ILE A 87 2.33 2.02 10.62
C ILE A 87 3.24 2.17 11.84
N ASP A 88 4.30 1.36 11.91
CA ASP A 88 5.41 1.52 12.85
C ASP A 88 6.67 1.84 12.04
N VAL A 89 7.19 3.05 12.24
CA VAL A 89 8.39 3.57 11.57
C VAL A 89 9.57 3.42 12.51
N SER A 90 10.70 2.87 12.06
CA SER A 90 11.94 2.90 12.83
C SER A 90 12.99 3.77 12.13
N SER A 91 13.53 4.73 12.87
CA SER A 91 14.70 5.50 12.47
C SER A 91 15.90 4.99 13.27
N PRO A 92 17.12 4.97 12.69
CA PRO A 92 18.30 4.70 13.49
C PRO A 92 18.39 5.78 14.58
N GLU A 93 18.61 5.35 15.82
CA GLU A 93 19.09 6.26 16.86
C GLU A 93 20.36 6.90 16.29
N LYS A 94 20.37 8.23 16.15
CA LYS A 94 21.64 8.92 15.98
C LYS A 94 22.47 8.53 17.20
N LYS A 95 23.56 7.78 17.00
CA LYS A 95 24.60 7.68 18.03
C LYS A 95 24.91 9.11 18.44
N ASP A 96 24.66 9.45 19.71
CA ASP A 96 25.00 10.74 20.28
C ASP A 96 26.50 10.99 20.06
N VAL A 97 26.83 11.67 18.97
CA VAL A 97 28.12 12.31 18.86
C VAL A 97 27.99 13.54 19.76
N VAL A 98 28.59 13.43 20.94
CA VAL A 98 28.83 14.56 21.85
C VAL A 98 29.52 15.67 21.05
N VAL A 99 28.77 16.66 20.58
CA VAL A 99 29.32 17.93 20.10
C VAL A 99 28.48 19.08 20.65
N GLN A 100 29.23 20.01 21.22
CA GLN A 100 28.81 21.14 22.03
C GLN A 100 27.79 22.08 21.37
N LYS A 101 26.96 22.66 22.24
CA LYS A 101 26.05 23.81 22.06
C LYS A 101 26.38 24.72 20.85
N LYS A 102 25.43 24.85 19.91
CA LYS A 102 25.07 26.15 19.32
C LYS A 102 23.68 26.12 18.63
N ALA A 103 22.85 27.06 19.06
CA ALA A 103 21.65 27.66 18.45
C ALA A 103 20.72 26.79 17.58
N THR A 104 19.57 26.48 18.19
CA THR A 104 18.23 26.26 17.63
C THR A 104 18.10 26.27 16.10
N THR A 105 18.16 25.09 15.50
CA THR A 105 17.33 24.79 14.33
C THR A 105 16.42 23.66 14.76
N VAL A 106 15.12 23.90 14.74
CA VAL A 106 14.10 22.88 14.96
C VAL A 106 14.24 21.87 13.83
N GLN A 107 15.11 20.87 14.01
CA GLN A 107 14.97 19.62 13.29
C GLN A 107 13.63 19.11 13.77
N ASN A 108 12.67 19.01 12.84
CA ASN A 108 11.37 18.39 13.11
C ASN A 108 11.63 16.99 13.67
N LEU A 109 11.73 16.93 14.99
CA LEU A 109 11.66 15.73 15.78
C LEU A 109 10.25 15.23 15.44
N PHE A 110 10.16 14.32 14.48
CA PHE A 110 8.93 13.60 14.22
C PHE A 110 8.64 12.84 15.50
N ILE A 111 7.92 13.51 16.40
CA ILE A 111 7.23 12.88 17.51
C ILE A 111 6.27 11.95 16.79
N GLN A 112 6.69 10.69 16.62
CA GLN A 112 5.80 9.59 16.30
C GLN A 112 4.76 9.59 17.40
N LYS A 113 3.63 10.26 17.16
CA LYS A 113 2.45 10.04 17.95
C LYS A 113 2.24 8.53 17.88
N LYS A 114 2.39 7.85 19.02
CA LYS A 114 1.90 6.48 19.28
C LYS A 114 0.36 6.49 19.17
N GLY A 115 -0.15 6.87 18.01
CA GLY A 115 -1.53 6.83 17.63
C GLY A 115 -1.63 5.90 16.44
N PHE A 116 -2.67 5.07 16.42
CA PHE A 116 -2.97 4.21 15.29
C PHE A 116 -3.20 5.08 14.07
N ILE A 117 -2.22 5.12 13.16
CA ILE A 117 -2.38 5.76 11.87
C ILE A 117 -3.25 4.83 11.04
N LYS A 118 -4.46 5.29 10.75
CA LYS A 118 -5.44 4.61 9.91
C LYS A 118 -5.72 5.45 8.68
N GLY A 119 -5.73 4.85 7.50
CA GLY A 119 -6.08 5.53 6.25
C GLY A 119 -6.59 4.56 5.20
N THR A 120 -7.61 4.97 4.46
CA THR A 120 -8.21 4.19 3.37
C THR A 120 -7.95 4.87 2.04
N TYR A 121 -7.65 4.09 1.02
CA TYR A 121 -7.51 4.54 -0.36
C TYR A 121 -8.30 3.62 -1.28
N THR A 122 -8.98 4.22 -2.24
CA THR A 122 -9.76 3.52 -3.26
C THR A 122 -9.22 3.88 -4.62
N TRP A 123 -9.08 2.88 -5.47
CA TRP A 123 -8.62 3.02 -6.84
C TRP A 123 -9.59 2.33 -7.80
N THR A 124 -10.22 3.12 -8.67
CA THR A 124 -10.96 2.59 -9.81
C THR A 124 -9.98 2.35 -10.95
N MET A 125 -10.00 1.13 -11.46
CA MET A 125 -9.20 0.71 -12.60
C MET A 125 -10.14 0.49 -13.78
N ASP A 126 -10.11 1.44 -14.69
CA ASP A 126 -10.90 1.43 -15.92
C ASP A 126 -10.20 0.59 -17.00
N ASN A 127 -10.97 0.15 -18.00
CA ASN A 127 -10.51 -0.61 -19.17
C ASN A 127 -9.73 -1.88 -18.80
N PHE A 128 -10.25 -2.66 -17.84
CA PHE A 128 -9.58 -3.85 -17.32
C PHE A 128 -9.30 -4.89 -18.43
N LEU A 129 -10.22 -5.03 -19.39
CA LEU A 129 -10.08 -5.98 -20.50
C LEU A 129 -9.02 -5.55 -21.53
N GLU A 130 -8.66 -4.27 -21.59
CA GLU A 130 -7.61 -3.75 -22.50
C GLU A 130 -6.20 -3.94 -21.95
N LEU A 131 -6.06 -4.43 -20.72
CA LEU A 131 -4.78 -4.69 -20.11
C LEU A 131 -4.04 -5.80 -20.85
N ASP A 132 -2.87 -5.45 -21.38
CA ASP A 132 -1.90 -6.47 -21.77
C ASP A 132 -1.44 -7.17 -20.48
N LEU A 133 -1.87 -8.42 -20.29
CA LEU A 133 -1.55 -9.31 -19.16
C LEU A 133 -0.04 -9.48 -18.89
N LYS A 134 0.82 -8.88 -19.73
CA LYS A 134 2.28 -8.84 -19.58
C LYS A 134 2.79 -7.63 -18.78
N HIS A 135 1.97 -6.62 -18.52
CA HIS A 135 2.40 -5.37 -17.88
C HIS A 135 1.73 -5.16 -16.52
N PHE A 136 2.54 -4.78 -15.53
CA PHE A 136 2.07 -4.37 -14.21
C PHE A 136 1.38 -3.01 -14.27
N VAL A 137 0.24 -2.90 -13.62
CA VAL A 137 -0.51 -1.64 -13.47
C VAL A 137 -0.25 -1.06 -12.10
N ARG A 138 -0.19 0.27 -12.01
CA ARG A 138 0.00 0.98 -10.74
C ARG A 138 -1.15 1.93 -10.48
N SER A 139 -1.59 1.99 -9.24
CA SER A 139 -2.51 3.03 -8.79
C SER A 139 -1.83 4.40 -8.82
N PRO A 140 -2.62 5.49 -8.82
CA PRO A 140 -2.13 6.78 -8.35
C PRO A 140 -1.50 6.66 -6.96
N THR A 141 -0.57 7.58 -6.66
CA THR A 141 0.05 7.64 -5.34
C THR A 141 -0.91 8.26 -4.32
N PHE A 142 -0.85 7.76 -3.09
CA PHE A 142 -1.65 8.25 -1.98
C PHE A 142 -0.79 8.38 -0.71
N GLU A 143 -1.24 9.17 0.26
CA GLU A 143 -0.49 9.44 1.48
C GLU A 143 -1.26 8.97 2.71
N VAL A 144 -0.59 8.17 3.54
CA VAL A 144 -1.11 7.75 4.86
C VAL A 144 0.06 7.72 5.83
N GLY A 145 -0.11 8.38 6.98
CA GLY A 145 0.93 8.46 8.00
C GLY A 145 2.16 9.28 7.61
N GLY A 146 2.00 10.23 6.70
CA GLY A 146 3.12 11.01 6.16
C GLY A 146 4.05 10.19 5.25
N LEU A 147 3.62 9.00 4.82
CA LEU A 147 4.34 8.16 3.87
C LEU A 147 3.53 8.07 2.58
N LYS A 148 4.23 8.05 1.45
CA LYS A 148 3.61 7.89 0.13
C LYS A 148 3.61 6.43 -0.29
N TRP A 149 2.43 5.98 -0.71
CA TRP A 149 2.13 4.61 -1.07
C TRP A 149 1.53 4.56 -2.48
N TYR A 150 1.56 3.38 -3.07
CA TYR A 150 0.76 3.00 -4.23
C TYR A 150 0.53 1.49 -4.21
N THR A 151 -0.44 1.00 -4.97
CA THR A 151 -0.60 -0.44 -5.21
C THR A 151 -0.21 -0.81 -6.62
N SER A 152 0.27 -2.03 -6.78
CA SER A 152 0.53 -2.63 -8.09
C SER A 152 -0.13 -4.00 -8.21
N GLY A 153 -0.50 -4.36 -9.44
CA GLY A 153 -1.13 -5.62 -9.80
C GLY A 153 -0.80 -6.03 -11.22
#